data_AF-A0A1H2BJW3-F1
#
_entry.id   AF-A0A1H2BJW3-F1
#
_cell.length_a   1.000
_cell.length_b   1.000
_cell.length_c   1.000
_cell.angle_alpha   90.00
_cell.angle_beta   90.00
_cell.angle_gamma   90.00
#
_symmetry.space_group_name_H-M   'P 1'
#
loop_
_entity.id
_entity.type
_entity.pdbx_description
1 polymer ?
#
loop_
_entity_poly.entity_id
_entity_poly.type
_entity_poly.pdbx_seq_one_letter_code
_entity_poly.pdbx_strand_id
1 'polypeptide(L)'
;MSPKQNPTYQGRPLPHPDEEVFDQGLGFDLGTLMGRRQILRAFGIGAVTLGLAACSTESSGSTTTATASSGTTSSTEIPDETAGPYPGDGSNGPDVLEQSGIVRSDIRTSFGDASGTAEGVPMTLELTITDLANGGGAFAGVAVYVWHCDRAGLYSMYSEGVTEENYLRGVQIADSDGKVKFTSIFPACYTGRWPHIHFEVYPDEASITDSTKAIATSQVAIPKEYCDTVYKEAGYESSVTNLAQLTLESDNVFGDDAGAKQLATVTGDVAGGYAVALTAPVDTSTTPTAGAAPAGGGGAPPSGAPGEGGPGGGGTPPSGAPAGGGPGGTPPSGAPPA
;
A
#
# COMPACT_ATOMS: atom_id res chain seq x y z
N MET A 1 18.47 -0.63 -40.08
CA MET A 1 18.01 -1.15 -38.76
C MET A 1 18.53 -0.20 -37.69
N SER A 2 17.67 0.34 -36.85
CA SER A 2 18.10 1.00 -35.61
C SER A 2 18.49 -0.07 -34.58
N PRO A 3 19.50 0.16 -33.72
CA PRO A 3 19.77 -0.75 -32.61
C PRO A 3 18.59 -0.72 -31.63
N LYS A 4 18.10 -1.89 -31.20
CA LYS A 4 17.20 -1.97 -30.05
C LYS A 4 17.98 -1.46 -28.83
N GLN A 5 17.51 -0.37 -28.22
CA GLN A 5 17.93 0.00 -26.87
C GLN A 5 17.31 -1.04 -25.92
N ASN A 6 18.12 -1.69 -25.09
CA ASN A 6 17.58 -2.57 -24.05
C ASN A 6 16.85 -1.70 -23.02
N PRO A 7 15.65 -2.08 -22.56
CA PRO A 7 14.96 -1.34 -21.52
C PRO A 7 15.79 -1.34 -20.23
N THR A 8 15.76 -0.22 -19.51
CA THR A 8 16.53 -0.02 -18.29
C THR A 8 15.67 0.57 -17.18
N TYR A 9 15.85 0.09 -15.95
CA TYR A 9 15.28 0.68 -14.75
C TYR A 9 16.40 1.30 -13.90
N GLN A 10 16.25 2.58 -13.54
CA GLN A 10 17.27 3.36 -12.79
C GLN A 10 18.70 3.23 -13.37
N GLY A 11 18.82 3.20 -14.71
CA GLY A 11 20.10 3.08 -15.41
C GLY A 11 20.71 1.66 -15.45
N ARG A 12 19.99 0.63 -15.01
CA ARG A 12 20.40 -0.78 -15.09
C ARG A 12 19.57 -1.52 -16.16
N PRO A 13 20.17 -2.38 -17.01
CA PRO A 13 19.42 -3.21 -17.94
C PRO A 13 18.44 -4.15 -17.21
N LEU A 14 17.23 -4.32 -17.75
CA LEU A 14 16.28 -5.31 -17.24
C LEU A 14 16.80 -6.75 -17.49
N PRO A 15 16.72 -7.66 -16.50
CA PRO A 15 17.01 -9.09 -16.68
C PRO A 15 16.17 -9.75 -17.77
N HIS A 16 14.88 -9.42 -17.84
CA HIS A 16 13.91 -9.93 -18.80
C HIS A 16 13.36 -8.76 -19.65
N PRO A 17 13.99 -8.44 -20.80
CA PRO A 17 13.71 -7.23 -21.57
C PRO A 17 12.40 -7.27 -22.39
N ASP A 18 11.73 -8.42 -22.44
CA ASP A 18 10.42 -8.60 -23.09
C ASP A 18 9.27 -8.70 -22.06
N GLU A 19 9.55 -8.52 -20.76
CA GLU A 19 8.61 -8.57 -19.64
C GLU A 19 8.54 -7.20 -18.94
N GLU A 20 7.43 -6.89 -18.27
CA GLU A 20 7.26 -5.61 -17.56
C GLU A 20 8.18 -5.51 -16.33
N VAL A 21 8.37 -4.28 -15.82
CA VAL A 21 9.31 -4.00 -14.71
C VAL A 21 8.94 -4.75 -13.42
N PHE A 22 7.67 -5.12 -13.26
CA PHE A 22 7.15 -5.80 -12.06
C PHE A 22 7.24 -7.33 -12.13
N ASP A 23 7.45 -7.92 -13.32
CA ASP A 23 7.60 -9.37 -13.51
C ASP A 23 9.06 -9.86 -13.49
N GLN A 24 10.03 -8.97 -13.24
CA GLN A 24 11.48 -9.26 -13.26
C GLN A 24 11.95 -10.25 -12.16
N GLY A 25 11.05 -10.65 -11.26
CA GLY A 25 11.23 -11.71 -10.26
C GLY A 25 12.14 -11.38 -9.07
N LEU A 26 12.09 -12.26 -8.07
CA LEU A 26 12.73 -12.17 -6.74
C LEU A 26 14.20 -11.65 -6.71
N GLY A 27 14.98 -11.90 -7.76
CA GLY A 27 16.36 -11.43 -7.86
C GLY A 27 16.48 -9.91 -8.02
N PHE A 28 15.51 -9.27 -8.70
CA PHE A 28 15.44 -7.82 -8.88
C PHE A 28 15.05 -7.11 -7.58
N ASP A 29 14.09 -7.66 -6.84
CA ASP A 29 13.61 -7.14 -5.56
C ASP A 29 14.72 -7.13 -4.49
N LEU A 30 15.49 -8.23 -4.40
CA LEU A 30 16.65 -8.35 -3.52
C LEU A 30 17.75 -7.35 -3.87
N GLY A 31 17.98 -7.08 -5.17
CA GLY A 31 18.95 -6.08 -5.62
C GLY A 31 18.58 -4.65 -5.24
N THR A 32 17.28 -4.35 -5.18
CA THR A 32 16.74 -3.03 -4.77
C THR A 32 16.83 -2.84 -3.25
N LEU A 33 16.56 -3.88 -2.47
CA LEU A 33 16.66 -3.87 -1.01
C LEU A 33 18.08 -3.64 -0.46
N MET A 34 19.13 -4.06 -1.19
CA MET A 34 20.52 -3.93 -0.71
C MET A 34 21.06 -2.50 -0.75
N GLY A 35 20.49 -1.59 -1.55
CA GLY A 35 20.90 -0.18 -1.60
C GLY A 35 20.61 0.59 -0.31
N ARG A 36 19.57 0.20 0.44
CA ARG A 36 19.12 0.90 1.66
C ARG A 36 19.87 0.48 2.94
N ARG A 37 20.60 -0.65 2.94
CA ARG A 37 21.21 -1.25 4.15
C ARG A 37 22.51 -0.62 4.64
N GLN A 38 22.99 0.48 4.05
CA GLN A 38 24.25 1.14 4.45
C GLN A 38 24.09 2.22 5.56
N ILE A 39 22.86 2.68 5.86
CA ILE A 39 22.65 3.89 6.70
C ILE A 39 22.32 3.59 8.17
N LEU A 40 21.65 2.47 8.47
CA LEU A 40 21.09 2.17 9.81
C LEU A 40 22.02 1.33 10.72
N ARG A 41 23.29 1.75 10.87
CA ARG A 41 24.24 1.15 11.85
C ARG A 41 24.72 2.11 12.95
N ALA A 42 24.17 3.32 13.02
CA ALA A 42 24.76 4.41 13.82
C ALA A 42 24.33 4.46 15.31
N PHE A 43 23.11 4.03 15.67
CA PHE A 43 22.58 4.23 17.03
C PHE A 43 21.78 3.03 17.57
N GLY A 44 22.33 2.40 18.61
CA GLY A 44 21.62 1.40 19.41
C GLY A 44 22.52 0.76 20.47
N ILE A 45 22.17 0.93 21.75
CA ILE A 45 22.32 0.02 22.91
C ILE A 45 21.82 0.76 24.15
N GLY A 46 20.92 0.14 24.92
CA GLY A 46 20.44 0.62 26.23
C GLY A 46 19.31 -0.28 26.74
N ALA A 47 19.45 -0.88 27.92
CA ALA A 47 18.63 -2.02 28.34
C ALA A 47 18.10 -1.93 29.79
N VAL A 48 16.86 -2.39 29.98
CA VAL A 48 16.31 -3.14 31.13
C VAL A 48 16.31 -2.50 32.55
N THR A 49 15.15 -2.51 33.22
CA THR A 49 14.96 -3.12 34.58
C THR A 49 13.47 -3.29 34.96
N LEU A 50 13.18 -4.25 35.84
CA LEU A 50 11.85 -4.65 36.35
C LEU A 50 11.67 -4.27 37.84
N GLY A 51 10.44 -4.15 38.33
CA GLY A 51 10.10 -3.96 39.76
C GLY A 51 8.67 -4.39 40.13
N LEU A 52 8.43 -4.88 41.35
CA LEU A 52 7.24 -5.65 41.75
C LEU A 52 6.33 -4.97 42.82
N ALA A 53 5.02 -5.09 42.62
CA ALA A 53 3.90 -5.36 43.56
C ALA A 53 3.79 -4.80 45.01
N ALA A 54 2.59 -4.29 45.38
CA ALA A 54 1.89 -4.53 46.67
C ALA A 54 0.40 -4.07 46.68
N CYS A 55 -0.44 -4.62 47.58
CA CYS A 55 -1.90 -4.38 47.74
C CYS A 55 -2.20 -3.19 48.73
N SER A 56 -3.42 -2.78 49.15
CA SER A 56 -4.77 -3.39 49.24
C SER A 56 -5.91 -2.38 49.57
N THR A 57 -7.10 -2.57 48.97
CA THR A 57 -8.48 -2.66 49.55
C THR A 57 -9.09 -1.60 50.51
N GLU A 58 -10.24 -1.01 50.12
CA GLU A 58 -11.58 -0.94 50.82
C GLU A 58 -12.54 -0.03 50.00
N SER A 59 -13.65 -0.52 49.42
CA SER A 59 -14.98 -0.83 49.99
C SER A 59 -15.97 0.35 50.12
N SER A 60 -16.91 0.46 49.17
CA SER A 60 -18.27 0.98 49.36
C SER A 60 -19.12 0.63 48.13
N GLY A 61 -20.39 0.24 48.32
CA GLY A 61 -21.29 -0.03 47.21
C GLY A 61 -22.73 0.33 47.55
N SER A 62 -23.54 0.61 46.52
CA SER A 62 -24.95 0.22 46.49
C SER A 62 -25.57 0.40 45.11
N THR A 63 -26.49 -0.53 44.80
CA THR A 63 -27.61 -0.44 43.85
C THR A 63 -27.33 -0.50 42.35
N THR A 64 -27.86 -1.58 41.78
CA THR A 64 -27.99 -1.89 40.35
C THR A 64 -28.90 -0.92 39.61
N THR A 65 -28.42 -0.41 38.47
CA THR A 65 -29.27 -0.07 37.32
C THR A 65 -28.83 -0.97 36.17
N ALA A 66 -29.78 -1.66 35.54
CA ALA A 66 -29.47 -2.56 34.43
C ALA A 66 -29.23 -1.76 33.14
N THR A 67 -28.07 -1.10 33.05
CA THR A 67 -27.54 -0.64 31.77
C THR A 67 -27.19 -1.88 30.97
N ALA A 68 -27.70 -1.99 29.74
CA ALA A 68 -27.20 -3.00 28.82
C ALA A 68 -25.70 -2.74 28.62
N SER A 69 -24.85 -3.66 29.06
CA SER A 69 -23.48 -3.71 28.57
C SER A 69 -23.57 -4.00 27.08
N SER A 70 -23.51 -2.95 26.26
CA SER A 70 -22.78 -3.04 25.01
C SER A 70 -21.45 -3.68 25.38
N GLY A 71 -21.26 -4.92 24.96
CA GLY A 71 -20.03 -5.63 25.29
C GLY A 71 -18.88 -4.78 24.79
N THR A 72 -17.93 -4.48 25.66
CA THR A 72 -16.61 -4.04 25.22
C THR A 72 -16.01 -5.21 24.47
N THR A 73 -16.34 -5.32 23.18
CA THR A 73 -15.38 -5.78 22.20
C THR A 73 -14.17 -4.92 22.44
N SER A 74 -13.11 -5.51 23.00
CA SER A 74 -11.80 -4.87 23.04
C SER A 74 -11.45 -4.60 21.59
N SER A 75 -11.70 -3.38 21.13
CA SER A 75 -11.45 -2.93 19.77
C SER A 75 -9.95 -2.92 19.59
N THR A 76 -9.42 -4.03 19.09
CA THR A 76 -8.02 -4.12 18.70
C THR A 76 -7.76 -3.07 17.63
N GLU A 77 -6.60 -2.45 17.70
CA GLU A 77 -6.11 -1.55 16.66
C GLU A 77 -6.28 -2.19 15.27
N ILE A 78 -6.65 -1.38 14.28
CA ILE A 78 -6.67 -1.78 12.88
C ILE A 78 -5.24 -2.20 12.49
N PRO A 79 -5.03 -3.31 11.75
CA PRO A 79 -3.69 -3.65 11.27
C PRO A 79 -3.11 -2.53 10.41
N ASP A 80 -1.88 -2.12 10.72
CA ASP A 80 -1.13 -1.17 9.92
C ASP A 80 -0.49 -1.92 8.74
N GLU A 81 -0.95 -1.61 7.54
CA GLU A 81 -0.62 -2.30 6.29
C GLU A 81 0.27 -1.47 5.39
N THR A 82 0.74 -2.11 4.32
CA THR A 82 1.36 -1.38 3.23
C THR A 82 0.37 -0.50 2.47
N ALA A 83 0.80 0.71 2.11
CA ALA A 83 0.15 1.55 1.11
C ALA A 83 0.26 0.96 -0.32
N GLY A 84 1.10 -0.06 -0.49
CA GLY A 84 1.40 -0.66 -1.78
C GLY A 84 2.08 0.33 -2.75
N PRO A 85 2.09 0.02 -4.05
CA PRO A 85 2.81 0.82 -5.05
C PRO A 85 1.98 1.94 -5.68
N TYR A 86 0.74 2.20 -5.24
CA TYR A 86 -0.18 3.15 -5.91
C TYR A 86 -0.86 4.22 -5.00
N PRO A 87 -0.26 4.71 -3.90
CA PRO A 87 -0.92 5.63 -2.97
C PRO A 87 -1.29 6.99 -3.57
N GLY A 88 -0.44 7.64 -4.35
CA GLY A 88 -0.70 9.00 -4.84
C GLY A 88 -0.53 10.09 -3.77
N ASP A 89 0.28 9.82 -2.75
CA ASP A 89 0.58 10.64 -1.57
C ASP A 89 1.98 11.29 -1.63
N GLY A 90 2.59 11.30 -2.82
CA GLY A 90 3.97 11.77 -3.04
C GLY A 90 5.06 10.81 -2.56
N SER A 91 4.76 9.77 -1.77
CA SER A 91 5.78 8.85 -1.20
C SER A 91 6.55 8.05 -2.26
N ASN A 92 5.95 7.88 -3.44
CA ASN A 92 6.52 7.09 -4.54
C ASN A 92 6.51 7.75 -5.93
N GLY A 93 6.22 9.06 -6.00
CA GLY A 93 6.30 9.85 -7.23
C GLY A 93 5.05 10.70 -7.47
N PRO A 94 3.92 10.12 -7.92
CA PRO A 94 2.68 10.85 -8.09
C PRO A 94 2.11 11.37 -6.77
N ASP A 95 1.56 12.59 -6.79
CA ASP A 95 0.91 13.23 -5.66
C ASP A 95 -0.43 13.86 -6.11
N VAL A 96 -1.51 13.45 -5.46
CA VAL A 96 -2.87 13.98 -5.62
C VAL A 96 -3.34 14.74 -4.39
N LEU A 97 -2.65 14.59 -3.25
CA LEU A 97 -3.03 15.18 -1.97
C LEU A 97 -2.72 16.69 -1.92
N GLU A 98 -1.73 17.15 -2.70
CA GLU A 98 -1.51 18.58 -2.95
C GLU A 98 -2.54 19.23 -3.90
N GLN A 99 -3.42 18.45 -4.56
CA GLN A 99 -4.29 18.98 -5.62
C GLN A 99 -5.62 19.56 -5.10
N SER A 100 -5.93 20.79 -5.51
CA SER A 100 -7.23 21.42 -5.23
C SER A 100 -8.39 20.59 -5.78
N GLY A 101 -9.30 20.18 -4.90
CA GLY A 101 -10.42 19.29 -5.21
C GLY A 101 -10.28 17.86 -4.68
N ILE A 102 -9.14 17.48 -4.07
CA ILE A 102 -8.97 16.16 -3.47
C ILE A 102 -9.87 15.89 -2.25
N VAL A 103 -10.26 16.94 -1.51
CA VAL A 103 -11.25 16.84 -0.43
C VAL A 103 -12.65 16.76 -1.04
N ARG A 104 -13.19 15.54 -1.15
CA ARG A 104 -14.39 15.22 -1.92
C ARG A 104 -15.06 13.91 -1.47
N SER A 105 -16.38 13.85 -1.59
CA SER A 105 -17.17 12.64 -1.27
C SER A 105 -17.39 11.72 -2.48
N ASP A 106 -17.75 12.24 -3.65
CA ASP A 106 -17.86 11.42 -4.87
C ASP A 106 -16.51 11.36 -5.57
N ILE A 107 -15.88 10.18 -5.60
CA ILE A 107 -14.53 9.96 -6.16
C ILE A 107 -14.56 9.37 -7.56
N ARG A 108 -15.73 9.13 -8.18
CA ARG A 108 -15.83 8.39 -9.46
C ARG A 108 -15.27 9.12 -10.67
N THR A 109 -15.26 10.45 -10.65
CA THR A 109 -14.82 11.30 -11.78
C THR A 109 -13.53 12.01 -11.44
N SER A 110 -12.58 12.06 -12.37
CA SER A 110 -11.35 12.84 -12.26
C SER A 110 -11.61 14.34 -12.12
N PHE A 111 -10.58 15.11 -11.77
CA PHE A 111 -10.66 16.53 -11.49
C PHE A 111 -9.37 17.28 -11.87
N GLY A 112 -9.43 18.61 -11.86
CA GLY A 112 -8.36 19.47 -12.36
C GLY A 112 -8.35 19.46 -13.88
N ASP A 113 -7.20 19.14 -14.48
CA ASP A 113 -7.04 19.01 -15.93
C ASP A 113 -7.54 17.64 -16.46
N ALA A 114 -7.73 16.65 -15.58
CA ALA A 114 -8.26 15.33 -15.89
C ALA A 114 -9.81 15.30 -15.84
N SER A 115 -10.44 14.39 -16.58
CA SER A 115 -11.91 14.39 -16.74
C SER A 115 -12.58 13.03 -16.96
N GLY A 116 -11.82 11.93 -16.98
CA GLY A 116 -12.36 10.58 -17.07
C GLY A 116 -13.28 10.24 -15.90
N THR A 117 -14.17 9.27 -16.10
CA THR A 117 -15.03 8.73 -15.05
C THR A 117 -14.87 7.22 -15.00
N ALA A 118 -14.63 6.70 -13.80
CA ALA A 118 -14.51 5.28 -13.54
C ALA A 118 -15.89 4.62 -13.63
N GLU A 119 -16.05 3.75 -14.63
CA GLU A 119 -17.23 2.92 -14.83
C GLU A 119 -17.18 1.68 -13.93
N GLY A 120 -18.31 1.28 -13.35
CA GLY A 120 -18.41 0.09 -12.49
C GLY A 120 -19.73 -0.01 -11.73
N VAL A 121 -19.90 -1.07 -10.94
CA VAL A 121 -21.08 -1.23 -10.09
C VAL A 121 -21.05 -0.17 -8.97
N PRO A 122 -22.11 0.62 -8.75
CA PRO A 122 -22.09 1.69 -7.75
C PRO A 122 -21.81 1.19 -6.34
N MET A 123 -20.98 1.93 -5.61
CA MET A 123 -20.62 1.64 -4.22
C MET A 123 -20.69 2.91 -3.38
N THR A 124 -21.12 2.76 -2.13
CA THR A 124 -20.94 3.74 -1.06
C THR A 124 -20.02 3.13 -0.02
N LEU A 125 -18.88 3.78 0.27
CA LEU A 125 -17.99 3.39 1.36
C LEU A 125 -18.27 4.27 2.58
N GLU A 126 -18.38 3.68 3.77
CA GLU A 126 -18.41 4.37 5.05
C GLU A 126 -17.31 3.80 5.96
N LEU A 127 -16.38 4.65 6.41
CA LEU A 127 -15.39 4.27 7.43
C LEU A 127 -15.73 5.00 8.72
N THR A 128 -15.76 4.26 9.84
CA THR A 128 -15.92 4.82 11.19
C THR A 128 -14.58 4.74 11.90
N ILE A 129 -13.91 5.88 12.06
CA ILE A 129 -12.61 5.98 12.73
C ILE A 129 -12.83 6.19 14.23
N THR A 130 -12.15 5.39 15.06
CA THR A 130 -12.24 5.52 16.53
C THR A 130 -10.86 5.71 17.15
N ASP A 131 -10.76 6.61 18.13
CA ASP A 131 -9.52 6.98 18.80
C ASP A 131 -9.27 6.03 19.98
N LEU A 132 -8.48 4.98 19.73
CA LEU A 132 -8.20 3.95 20.73
C LEU A 132 -7.36 4.50 21.88
N ALA A 133 -6.42 5.40 21.57
CA ALA A 133 -5.56 6.07 22.55
C ALA A 133 -6.36 6.92 23.56
N ASN A 134 -7.48 7.52 23.11
CA ASN A 134 -8.38 8.31 23.95
C ASN A 134 -9.68 7.57 24.35
N GLY A 135 -9.63 6.24 24.43
CA GLY A 135 -10.65 5.41 25.06
C GLY A 135 -11.71 4.81 24.12
N GLY A 136 -11.44 4.78 22.81
CA GLY A 136 -12.29 4.15 21.80
C GLY A 136 -13.49 5.01 21.35
N GLY A 137 -13.43 6.33 21.59
CA GLY A 137 -14.45 7.27 21.12
C GLY A 137 -14.36 7.54 19.61
N ALA A 138 -15.35 8.27 19.06
CA ALA A 138 -15.30 8.77 17.70
C ALA A 138 -14.09 9.68 17.46
N PHE A 139 -13.28 9.42 16.42
CA PHE A 139 -12.11 10.24 16.10
C PHE A 139 -12.51 11.38 15.16
N ALA A 140 -13.20 12.39 15.68
CA ALA A 140 -13.66 13.52 14.88
C ALA A 140 -12.51 14.41 14.40
N GLY A 141 -12.57 14.90 13.16
CA GLY A 141 -11.63 15.88 12.60
C GLY A 141 -10.39 15.31 11.91
N VAL A 142 -10.11 14.01 12.03
CA VAL A 142 -9.04 13.37 11.23
C VAL A 142 -9.38 13.39 9.74
N ALA A 143 -8.37 13.53 8.89
CA ALA A 143 -8.53 13.38 7.46
C ALA A 143 -8.32 11.92 7.07
N VAL A 144 -9.25 11.35 6.29
CA VAL A 144 -9.15 9.99 5.77
C VAL A 144 -9.01 10.06 4.26
N TYR A 145 -7.86 9.62 3.76
CA TYR A 145 -7.62 9.43 2.33
C TYR A 145 -8.00 8.01 1.92
N VAL A 146 -8.62 7.85 0.75
CA VAL A 146 -9.05 6.56 0.20
C VAL A 146 -8.62 6.45 -1.26
N TRP A 147 -8.11 5.28 -1.66
CA TRP A 147 -7.87 4.92 -3.06
C TRP A 147 -8.10 3.44 -3.37
N HIS A 148 -8.50 3.13 -4.61
CA HIS A 148 -8.59 1.75 -5.11
C HIS A 148 -8.50 1.66 -6.63
N CYS A 149 -8.40 0.43 -7.15
CA CYS A 149 -8.44 0.16 -8.59
C CYS A 149 -9.86 0.30 -9.18
N ASP A 150 -9.93 0.57 -10.48
CA ASP A 150 -11.18 0.54 -11.24
C ASP A 150 -11.68 -0.89 -11.50
N ARG A 151 -12.78 -1.04 -12.26
CA ARG A 151 -13.37 -2.35 -12.60
C ARG A 151 -12.46 -3.28 -13.42
N ALA A 152 -11.45 -2.74 -14.10
CA ALA A 152 -10.48 -3.50 -14.87
C ALA A 152 -9.23 -3.88 -14.05
N GLY A 153 -9.10 -3.37 -12.82
CA GLY A 153 -7.95 -3.57 -11.96
C GLY A 153 -6.84 -2.52 -12.13
N LEU A 154 -7.13 -1.41 -12.82
CA LEU A 154 -6.17 -0.34 -13.08
C LEU A 154 -6.21 0.72 -11.96
N TYR A 155 -5.05 1.23 -11.56
CA TYR A 155 -4.95 2.37 -10.64
C TYR A 155 -4.70 3.65 -11.44
N SER A 156 -5.62 4.61 -11.29
CA SER A 156 -5.45 5.98 -11.79
C SER A 156 -4.10 6.57 -11.35
N MET A 157 -3.48 7.38 -12.20
CA MET A 157 -2.12 7.94 -12.05
C MET A 157 -0.94 6.97 -12.26
N TYR A 158 -1.18 5.64 -12.33
CA TYR A 158 -0.09 4.65 -12.34
C TYR A 158 -0.17 3.63 -13.47
N SER A 159 -1.36 3.05 -13.72
CA SER A 159 -1.52 2.00 -14.72
C SER A 159 -1.60 2.56 -16.14
N GLU A 160 -1.05 1.83 -17.12
CA GLU A 160 -1.11 2.23 -18.53
C GLU A 160 -2.57 2.43 -18.98
N GLY A 161 -2.80 3.50 -19.76
CA GLY A 161 -4.13 3.91 -20.21
C GLY A 161 -4.89 4.81 -19.24
N VAL A 162 -4.47 4.91 -17.97
CA VAL A 162 -5.13 5.73 -16.92
C VAL A 162 -4.13 6.60 -16.12
N THR A 163 -2.92 6.80 -16.64
CA THR A 163 -1.86 7.63 -16.01
C THR A 163 -2.24 9.11 -15.89
N GLU A 164 -3.05 9.62 -16.82
CA GLU A 164 -3.49 11.02 -16.84
C GLU A 164 -4.78 11.27 -16.03
N GLU A 165 -5.31 10.24 -15.36
CA GLU A 165 -6.55 10.30 -14.60
C GLU A 165 -6.29 10.25 -13.09
N ASN A 166 -7.17 10.85 -12.29
CA ASN A 166 -7.07 10.91 -10.82
C ASN A 166 -8.38 10.53 -10.11
N TYR A 167 -9.29 9.84 -10.80
CA TYR A 167 -10.48 9.22 -10.21
C TYR A 167 -10.14 8.16 -9.15
N LEU A 168 -11.16 7.74 -8.40
CA LEU A 168 -11.13 6.73 -7.33
C LEU A 168 -10.09 7.04 -6.24
N ARG A 169 -9.85 8.33 -6.03
CA ARG A 169 -8.99 8.92 -5.00
C ARG A 169 -9.73 10.08 -4.36
N GLY A 170 -9.71 10.17 -3.04
CA GLY A 170 -10.37 11.28 -2.33
C GLY A 170 -10.11 11.30 -0.83
N VAL A 171 -10.16 12.51 -0.28
CA VAL A 171 -10.06 12.79 1.15
C VAL A 171 -11.41 13.24 1.68
N GLN A 172 -11.78 12.77 2.87
CA GLN A 172 -12.91 13.27 3.65
C GLN A 172 -12.45 13.52 5.09
N ILE A 173 -13.05 14.50 5.76
CA ILE A 173 -12.79 14.78 7.17
C ILE A 173 -13.84 14.06 8.01
N ALA A 174 -13.39 13.33 9.03
CA ALA A 174 -14.26 12.58 9.92
C ALA A 174 -15.20 13.51 10.70
N ASP A 175 -16.51 13.21 10.66
CA ASP A 175 -17.53 13.97 11.37
C ASP A 175 -17.52 13.74 12.90
N SER A 176 -18.50 14.28 13.61
CA SER A 176 -18.61 14.14 15.08
C SER A 176 -18.82 12.69 15.56
N ASP A 177 -19.29 11.80 14.69
CA ASP A 177 -19.44 10.37 14.95
C ASP A 177 -18.21 9.57 14.47
N GLY A 178 -17.16 10.25 14.01
CA GLY A 178 -15.91 9.67 13.52
C GLY A 178 -16.02 9.15 12.08
N LYS A 179 -17.05 9.57 11.34
CA LYS A 179 -17.38 8.95 10.06
C LYS A 179 -16.89 9.74 8.87
N VAL A 180 -16.40 9.01 7.87
CA VAL A 180 -16.21 9.49 6.50
C VAL A 180 -17.03 8.66 5.53
N LYS A 181 -17.51 9.28 4.45
CA LYS A 181 -18.37 8.64 3.46
C LYS A 181 -18.00 9.02 2.05
N PHE A 182 -17.84 8.02 1.19
CA PHE A 182 -17.49 8.18 -0.21
C PHE A 182 -18.51 7.53 -1.14
N THR A 183 -18.79 8.17 -2.28
CA THR A 183 -19.49 7.57 -3.42
C THR A 183 -18.44 7.13 -4.44
N SER A 184 -18.45 5.85 -4.80
CA SER A 184 -17.44 5.23 -5.65
C SER A 184 -18.04 4.09 -6.51
N ILE A 185 -17.18 3.24 -7.08
CA ILE A 185 -17.54 1.96 -7.70
C ILE A 185 -16.93 0.79 -6.92
N PHE A 186 -17.49 -0.40 -7.07
CA PHE A 186 -16.95 -1.62 -6.46
C PHE A 186 -15.59 -1.99 -7.10
N PRO A 187 -14.54 -2.29 -6.31
CA PRO A 187 -13.19 -2.55 -6.83
C PRO A 187 -13.07 -3.93 -7.52
N ALA A 188 -12.17 -4.01 -8.50
CA ALA A 188 -11.81 -5.27 -9.17
C ALA A 188 -10.94 -6.19 -8.30
N CYS A 189 -10.73 -7.41 -8.80
CA CYS A 189 -9.62 -8.27 -8.39
C CYS A 189 -8.54 -8.18 -9.46
N TYR A 190 -7.41 -7.55 -9.14
CA TYR A 190 -6.21 -7.62 -9.97
C TYR A 190 -5.32 -8.80 -9.55
N THR A 191 -4.36 -9.17 -10.40
CA THR A 191 -3.55 -10.38 -10.22
C THR A 191 -2.81 -10.39 -8.88
N GLY A 192 -2.95 -11.49 -8.12
CA GLY A 192 -2.18 -11.74 -6.90
C GLY A 192 -2.63 -10.99 -5.64
N ARG A 193 -3.73 -10.21 -5.69
CA ARG A 193 -4.25 -9.48 -4.52
C ARG A 193 -5.76 -9.64 -4.33
N TRP A 194 -6.18 -9.85 -3.10
CA TRP A 194 -7.60 -9.95 -2.72
C TRP A 194 -8.30 -8.61 -2.99
N PRO A 195 -9.58 -8.56 -3.39
CA PRO A 195 -10.30 -7.30 -3.60
C PRO A 195 -10.29 -6.38 -2.38
N HIS A 196 -9.78 -5.16 -2.56
CA HIS A 196 -9.58 -4.22 -1.46
C HIS A 196 -9.75 -2.75 -1.85
N ILE A 197 -9.90 -1.92 -0.81
CA ILE A 197 -9.84 -0.46 -0.86
C ILE A 197 -8.78 -0.02 0.16
N HIS A 198 -7.81 0.79 -0.24
CA HIS A 198 -6.82 1.33 0.69
C HIS A 198 -7.38 2.56 1.40
N PHE A 199 -6.88 2.82 2.61
CA PHE A 199 -7.05 4.10 3.27
C PHE A 199 -5.87 4.49 4.14
N GLU A 200 -5.70 5.80 4.30
CA GLU A 200 -4.75 6.41 5.24
C GLU A 200 -5.49 7.41 6.12
N VAL A 201 -5.13 7.44 7.40
CA VAL A 201 -5.66 8.39 8.37
C VAL A 201 -4.57 9.38 8.73
N TYR A 202 -4.87 10.68 8.66
CA TYR A 202 -3.99 11.78 9.03
C TYR A 202 -4.61 12.59 10.19
N PRO A 203 -3.81 13.23 11.05
CA PRO A 203 -4.31 14.00 12.19
C PRO A 203 -5.34 15.08 11.83
N ASP A 204 -5.19 15.71 10.67
CA ASP A 204 -6.05 16.76 10.14
C ASP A 204 -5.86 16.93 8.62
N GLU A 205 -6.68 17.77 7.99
CA GLU A 205 -6.61 18.10 6.56
C GLU A 205 -5.25 18.71 6.15
N ALA A 206 -4.63 19.50 7.02
CA ALA A 206 -3.36 20.16 6.72
C ALA A 206 -2.16 19.19 6.70
N SER A 207 -2.34 18.00 7.27
CA SER A 207 -1.31 16.97 7.36
C SER A 207 -1.24 16.05 6.12
N ILE A 208 -2.23 16.09 5.22
CA ILE A 208 -2.30 15.16 4.07
C ILE A 208 -1.17 15.38 3.04
N THR A 209 -0.58 16.57 2.98
CA THR A 209 0.51 16.90 2.04
C THR A 209 1.90 16.47 2.55
N ASP A 210 1.96 15.64 3.59
CA ASP A 210 3.18 15.01 4.09
C ASP A 210 2.85 13.56 4.46
N SER A 211 3.15 12.63 3.55
CA SER A 211 2.91 11.19 3.74
C SER A 211 3.55 10.61 5.00
N THR A 212 4.56 11.27 5.59
CA THR A 212 5.14 10.86 6.88
C THR A 212 4.24 11.19 8.09
N LYS A 213 3.09 11.86 7.87
CA LYS A 213 2.09 12.20 8.89
C LYS A 213 0.93 11.22 9.00
N ALA A 214 0.84 10.21 8.14
CA ALA A 214 -0.16 9.16 8.29
C ALA A 214 -0.02 8.52 9.69
N ILE A 215 -1.11 8.54 10.48
CA ILE A 215 -1.21 7.92 11.80
C ILE A 215 -1.75 6.48 11.75
N ALA A 216 -2.25 6.05 10.59
CA ALA A 216 -2.51 4.66 10.25
C ALA A 216 -2.59 4.52 8.72
N THR A 217 -2.02 3.46 8.16
CA THR A 217 -2.25 3.01 6.79
C THR A 217 -2.92 1.65 6.85
N SER A 218 -4.04 1.42 6.17
CA SER A 218 -4.66 0.09 6.17
C SER A 218 -5.50 -0.16 4.91
N GLN A 219 -6.12 -1.33 4.84
CA GLN A 219 -6.90 -1.78 3.69
C GLN A 219 -8.21 -2.41 4.16
N VAL A 220 -9.28 -2.16 3.42
CA VAL A 220 -10.61 -2.78 3.58
C VAL A 220 -10.66 -4.02 2.69
N ALA A 221 -10.84 -5.20 3.25
CA ALA A 221 -11.06 -6.44 2.49
C ALA A 221 -12.55 -6.59 2.15
N ILE A 222 -12.87 -6.99 0.91
CA ILE A 222 -14.27 -7.18 0.48
C ILE A 222 -14.68 -8.66 0.63
N PRO A 223 -15.86 -9.01 1.19
CA PRO A 223 -16.28 -10.40 1.35
C PRO A 223 -16.58 -11.09 0.02
N LYS A 224 -16.21 -12.38 -0.06
CA LYS A 224 -16.14 -13.12 -1.33
C LYS A 224 -17.48 -13.22 -2.05
N GLU A 225 -18.58 -13.38 -1.33
CA GLU A 225 -19.92 -13.53 -1.91
C GLU A 225 -20.38 -12.30 -2.72
N TYR A 226 -19.88 -11.11 -2.35
CA TYR A 226 -20.13 -9.87 -3.09
C TYR A 226 -19.24 -9.78 -4.33
N CYS A 227 -17.97 -10.14 -4.22
CA CYS A 227 -17.05 -10.26 -5.37
C CYS A 227 -17.56 -11.28 -6.40
N ASP A 228 -17.98 -12.47 -5.95
CA ASP A 228 -18.56 -13.51 -6.79
C ASP A 228 -19.86 -13.07 -7.48
N THR A 229 -20.54 -12.04 -6.96
CA THR A 229 -21.74 -11.45 -7.57
C THR A 229 -21.36 -10.36 -8.57
N VAL A 230 -20.56 -9.37 -8.15
CA VAL A 230 -20.16 -8.22 -8.99
C VAL A 230 -19.32 -8.63 -10.19
N TYR A 231 -18.44 -9.62 -10.08
CA TYR A 231 -17.54 -9.99 -11.19
C TYR A 231 -18.24 -10.74 -12.34
N LYS A 232 -19.55 -10.91 -12.26
CA LYS A 232 -20.39 -11.33 -13.39
C LYS A 232 -20.84 -10.16 -14.28
N GLU A 233 -20.67 -8.93 -13.81
CA GLU A 233 -21.07 -7.71 -14.51
C GLU A 233 -20.03 -7.25 -15.54
N ALA A 234 -20.49 -6.49 -16.55
CA ALA A 234 -19.67 -6.11 -17.68
C ALA A 234 -18.48 -5.20 -17.30
N GLY A 235 -17.30 -5.56 -17.78
CA GLY A 235 -16.03 -4.87 -17.51
C GLY A 235 -15.27 -5.36 -16.28
N TYR A 236 -15.77 -6.39 -15.57
CA TYR A 236 -15.06 -7.06 -14.45
C TYR A 236 -14.49 -8.44 -14.84
N GLU A 237 -14.48 -8.81 -16.12
CA GLU A 237 -14.22 -10.18 -16.58
C GLU A 237 -12.84 -10.73 -16.13
N SER A 238 -11.81 -9.88 -16.10
CA SER A 238 -10.48 -10.21 -15.56
C SER A 238 -10.53 -10.62 -14.08
N SER A 239 -11.42 -9.99 -13.30
CA SER A 239 -11.56 -10.24 -11.86
C SER A 239 -12.02 -11.66 -11.55
N VAL A 240 -12.81 -12.29 -12.45
CA VAL A 240 -13.21 -13.71 -12.31
C VAL A 240 -11.99 -14.63 -12.38
N THR A 241 -11.09 -14.35 -13.31
CA THR A 241 -9.88 -15.17 -13.52
C THR A 241 -8.87 -14.95 -12.40
N ASN A 242 -8.75 -13.71 -11.91
CA ASN A 242 -7.84 -13.36 -10.82
C ASN A 242 -8.34 -13.94 -9.48
N LEU A 243 -9.60 -13.73 -9.11
CA LEU A 243 -10.17 -14.24 -7.86
C LEU A 243 -10.14 -15.77 -7.75
N ALA A 244 -10.12 -16.49 -8.88
CA ALA A 244 -9.98 -17.95 -8.89
C ALA A 244 -8.58 -18.46 -8.51
N GLN A 245 -7.56 -17.59 -8.43
CA GLN A 245 -6.16 -17.96 -8.19
C GLN A 245 -5.73 -17.79 -6.73
N LEU A 246 -6.56 -17.17 -5.87
CA LEU A 246 -6.24 -16.88 -4.48
C LEU A 246 -7.47 -16.99 -3.56
N THR A 247 -7.18 -17.15 -2.27
CA THR A 247 -8.12 -16.95 -1.17
C THR A 247 -7.65 -15.79 -0.29
N LEU A 248 -8.52 -15.31 0.59
CA LEU A 248 -8.20 -14.23 1.52
C LEU A 248 -7.06 -14.66 2.49
N GLU A 249 -7.07 -15.93 2.92
CA GLU A 249 -6.02 -16.56 3.73
C GLU A 249 -4.67 -16.72 3.00
N SER A 250 -4.64 -16.58 1.66
CA SER A 250 -3.43 -16.65 0.86
C SER A 250 -2.95 -15.29 0.33
N ASP A 251 -3.71 -14.22 0.60
CA ASP A 251 -3.30 -12.86 0.27
C ASP A 251 -2.13 -12.43 1.17
N ASN A 252 -1.15 -11.73 0.60
CA ASN A 252 0.07 -11.36 1.32
C ASN A 252 -0.08 -10.15 2.27
N VAL A 253 -1.28 -9.58 2.36
CA VAL A 253 -1.68 -8.54 3.31
C VAL A 253 -2.64 -9.16 4.33
N PHE A 254 -3.79 -9.66 3.89
CA PHE A 254 -4.85 -10.15 4.80
C PHE A 254 -4.66 -11.58 5.35
N GLY A 255 -3.65 -12.33 4.88
CA GLY A 255 -3.50 -13.76 5.20
C GLY A 255 -3.02 -14.07 6.62
N ASP A 256 -2.65 -13.07 7.44
CA ASP A 256 -2.14 -13.26 8.79
C ASP A 256 -3.25 -13.55 9.82
N ASP A 257 -4.39 -12.88 9.72
CA ASP A 257 -5.61 -13.11 10.51
C ASP A 257 -6.86 -13.44 9.68
N ALA A 258 -6.69 -13.67 8.37
CA ALA A 258 -7.77 -13.81 7.39
C ALA A 258 -8.67 -12.55 7.32
N GLY A 259 -8.04 -11.37 7.40
CA GLY A 259 -8.68 -10.07 7.33
C GLY A 259 -9.75 -9.86 8.42
N ALA A 260 -9.67 -10.56 9.55
CA ALA A 260 -10.69 -10.57 10.60
C ALA A 260 -10.99 -9.18 11.18
N LYS A 261 -10.04 -8.24 11.06
CA LYS A 261 -10.20 -6.84 11.47
C LYS A 261 -10.48 -5.86 10.33
N GLN A 262 -10.38 -6.31 9.07
CA GLN A 262 -10.42 -5.47 7.86
C GLN A 262 -11.55 -5.85 6.90
N LEU A 263 -12.19 -7.01 7.10
CA LEU A 263 -13.30 -7.50 6.30
C LEU A 263 -14.54 -6.62 6.49
N ALA A 264 -14.97 -5.98 5.41
CA ALA A 264 -16.10 -5.06 5.45
C ALA A 264 -17.43 -5.75 5.73
N THR A 265 -18.32 -5.04 6.43
CA THR A 265 -19.76 -5.32 6.34
C THR A 265 -20.29 -4.76 5.03
N VAL A 266 -20.88 -5.59 4.18
CA VAL A 266 -21.43 -5.19 2.88
C VAL A 266 -22.94 -5.48 2.84
N THR A 267 -23.71 -4.59 2.22
CA THR A 267 -25.15 -4.74 1.98
C THR A 267 -25.53 -4.12 0.64
N GLY A 268 -26.72 -4.46 0.11
CA GLY A 268 -27.19 -3.99 -1.20
C GLY A 268 -27.09 -5.06 -2.29
N ASP A 269 -27.23 -4.62 -3.54
CA ASP A 269 -27.15 -5.46 -4.74
C ASP A 269 -26.63 -4.65 -5.95
N VAL A 270 -26.39 -5.33 -7.08
CA VAL A 270 -25.86 -4.70 -8.30
C VAL A 270 -26.76 -3.56 -8.83
N ALA A 271 -28.08 -3.67 -8.68
CA ALA A 271 -29.04 -2.72 -9.24
C ALA A 271 -29.23 -1.48 -8.37
N GLY A 272 -29.24 -1.64 -7.04
CA GLY A 272 -29.29 -0.54 -6.06
C GLY A 272 -27.93 0.07 -5.72
N GLY A 273 -26.83 -0.65 -6.04
CA GLY A 273 -25.50 -0.38 -5.53
C GLY A 273 -25.24 -1.00 -4.16
N TYR A 274 -23.96 -1.12 -3.80
CA TYR A 274 -23.52 -1.68 -2.53
C TYR A 274 -23.17 -0.60 -1.51
N ALA A 275 -23.53 -0.82 -0.24
CA ALA A 275 -22.98 -0.09 0.89
C ALA A 275 -21.94 -0.96 1.59
N VAL A 276 -20.70 -0.47 1.68
CA VAL A 276 -19.53 -1.12 2.26
C VAL A 276 -19.12 -0.33 3.49
N ALA A 277 -18.99 -0.99 4.64
CA ALA A 277 -18.68 -0.34 5.91
C ALA A 277 -17.60 -1.07 6.71
N LEU A 278 -16.68 -0.31 7.31
CA LEU A 278 -15.66 -0.81 8.24
C LEU A 278 -15.49 0.16 9.41
N THR A 279 -15.26 -0.37 10.61
CA THR A 279 -14.80 0.41 11.77
C THR A 279 -13.29 0.23 11.90
N ALA A 280 -12.54 1.32 11.97
CA ALA A 280 -11.09 1.32 12.10
C ALA A 280 -10.66 1.99 13.42
N PRO A 281 -10.31 1.20 14.46
CA PRO A 281 -9.71 1.73 15.69
C PRO A 281 -8.24 2.09 15.46
N VAL A 282 -7.89 3.36 15.63
CA VAL A 282 -6.54 3.91 15.43
C VAL A 282 -5.93 4.22 16.79
N ASP A 283 -4.72 3.74 17.07
CA ASP A 283 -3.99 4.07 18.30
C ASP A 283 -2.82 5.02 18.00
N THR A 284 -2.99 6.30 18.34
CA THR A 284 -1.94 7.31 18.14
C THR A 284 -0.73 7.16 19.06
N SER A 285 -0.72 6.16 19.96
CA SER A 285 0.46 5.76 20.74
C SER A 285 1.29 4.67 20.06
N THR A 286 0.73 3.96 19.07
CA THR A 286 1.48 3.08 18.16
C THR A 286 2.24 3.93 17.14
N THR A 287 3.47 3.55 16.81
CA THR A 287 4.24 4.17 15.73
C THR A 287 3.90 3.49 14.41
N PRO A 288 3.32 4.18 13.41
CA PRO A 288 2.99 3.58 12.12
C PRO A 288 4.24 3.13 11.36
N THR A 289 4.08 2.12 10.51
CA THR A 289 5.12 1.65 9.58
C THR A 289 5.30 2.57 8.37
N ALA A 290 4.46 3.60 8.24
CA ALA A 290 4.39 4.52 7.10
C ALA A 290 4.19 3.78 5.77
N GLY A 291 3.18 2.90 5.72
CA GLY A 291 2.80 2.16 4.51
C GLY A 291 3.85 1.15 4.02
N ALA A 292 4.84 0.79 4.83
CA ALA A 292 5.91 -0.11 4.42
C ALA A 292 5.40 -1.55 4.16
N ALA A 293 5.94 -2.20 3.14
CA ALA A 293 5.67 -3.63 2.91
C ALA A 293 6.12 -4.48 4.12
N PRO A 294 5.33 -5.49 4.55
CA PRO A 294 5.71 -6.38 5.64
C PRO A 294 7.11 -6.97 5.45
N ALA A 295 7.88 -7.03 6.54
CA ALA A 295 9.21 -7.63 6.53
C ALA A 295 9.09 -9.14 6.28
N GLY A 296 9.18 -9.56 5.01
CA GLY A 296 8.91 -10.92 4.54
C GLY A 296 9.51 -11.99 5.44
N GLY A 297 8.64 -12.90 5.91
CA GLY A 297 8.97 -13.94 6.89
C GLY A 297 10.02 -14.91 6.40
N GLY A 298 11.30 -14.56 6.60
CA GLY A 298 12.44 -15.38 6.24
C GLY A 298 12.54 -16.62 7.12
N GLY A 299 11.84 -17.69 6.72
CA GLY A 299 11.96 -19.00 7.32
C GLY A 299 13.42 -19.45 7.33
N ALA A 300 13.98 -19.68 8.52
CA ALA A 300 15.36 -20.11 8.66
C ALA A 300 15.55 -21.49 7.98
N PRO A 301 16.50 -21.65 7.04
CA PRO A 301 16.76 -22.95 6.44
C PRO A 301 17.26 -23.94 7.51
N PRO A 302 16.84 -25.22 7.45
CA PRO A 302 17.17 -26.20 8.49
C PRO A 302 18.68 -26.47 8.55
N SER A 303 19.18 -26.67 9.77
CA SER A 303 20.61 -26.83 10.04
C SER A 303 21.09 -28.28 9.91
N GLY A 304 22.19 -28.46 9.15
CA GLY A 304 22.94 -29.73 9.03
C GLY A 304 23.24 -30.11 7.58
N ALA A 305 24.42 -30.64 7.21
CA ALA A 305 25.66 -30.83 7.98
C ALA A 305 26.88 -30.88 7.00
N PRO A 306 28.06 -31.46 7.37
CA PRO A 306 29.36 -30.80 7.28
C PRO A 306 30.04 -30.86 5.90
N GLY A 307 31.09 -30.06 5.71
CA GLY A 307 31.78 -29.90 4.42
C GLY A 307 33.21 -30.44 4.34
N GLU A 308 33.74 -30.31 3.12
CA GLU A 308 35.15 -30.41 2.69
C GLU A 308 35.37 -29.23 1.70
N GLY A 309 36.51 -28.58 1.52
CA GLY A 309 37.83 -28.74 2.13
C GLY A 309 38.93 -28.43 1.09
N GLY A 310 39.49 -27.22 1.06
CA GLY A 310 40.66 -26.93 0.21
C GLY A 310 40.75 -25.51 -0.37
N PRO A 311 41.94 -25.00 -0.73
CA PRO A 311 42.31 -23.65 -0.28
C PRO A 311 42.96 -22.69 -1.29
N GLY A 312 42.81 -21.39 -1.00
CA GLY A 312 43.91 -20.41 -1.01
C GLY A 312 44.32 -19.75 -2.33
N GLY A 313 44.64 -18.45 -2.26
CA GLY A 313 45.30 -17.71 -3.34
C GLY A 313 44.95 -16.22 -3.39
N GLY A 314 45.66 -15.38 -2.63
CA GLY A 314 45.60 -13.93 -2.81
C GLY A 314 46.59 -13.43 -3.85
N GLY A 315 46.29 -12.34 -4.55
CA GLY A 315 47.20 -11.71 -5.51
C GLY A 315 46.72 -10.33 -5.98
N THR A 316 47.52 -9.30 -5.73
CA THR A 316 47.33 -7.92 -6.21
C THR A 316 47.73 -7.75 -7.69
N PRO A 317 47.22 -6.71 -8.39
CA PRO A 317 47.46 -6.52 -9.83
C PRO A 317 48.75 -5.72 -10.13
N PRO A 318 49.40 -5.96 -11.29
CA PRO A 318 50.41 -5.06 -11.83
C PRO A 318 49.93 -4.27 -13.06
N SER A 319 50.36 -3.01 -13.13
CA SER A 319 50.26 -2.11 -14.27
C SER A 319 51.30 -2.41 -15.37
N GLY A 320 51.01 -2.08 -16.63
CA GLY A 320 52.05 -2.00 -17.67
C GLY A 320 51.56 -1.73 -19.10
N ALA A 321 51.87 -0.55 -19.64
CA ALA A 321 51.96 -0.29 -21.09
C ALA A 321 53.45 -0.41 -21.53
N PRO A 322 53.81 -0.45 -22.83
CA PRO A 322 53.87 0.80 -23.62
C PRO A 322 53.65 0.73 -25.15
N ALA A 323 53.20 1.87 -25.69
CA ALA A 323 53.55 2.58 -26.94
C ALA A 323 54.00 1.88 -28.25
N GLY A 324 53.53 2.43 -29.39
CA GLY A 324 54.27 2.40 -30.67
C GLY A 324 53.55 2.88 -31.95
N GLY A 325 53.82 4.12 -32.40
CA GLY A 325 53.80 4.49 -33.85
C GLY A 325 52.58 5.25 -34.42
N GLY A 326 52.81 6.51 -34.86
CA GLY A 326 52.02 7.20 -35.91
C GLY A 326 52.72 7.09 -37.29
N PRO A 327 52.50 7.99 -38.28
CA PRO A 327 51.77 9.27 -38.22
C PRO A 327 50.87 9.63 -39.45
N GLY A 328 50.12 10.75 -39.34
CA GLY A 328 49.93 11.71 -40.44
C GLY A 328 48.63 11.68 -41.26
N GLY A 329 47.99 12.86 -41.42
CA GLY A 329 46.98 13.13 -42.47
C GLY A 329 45.81 14.04 -42.06
N THR A 330 45.70 15.22 -42.68
CA THR A 330 44.52 16.13 -42.66
C THR A 330 44.42 16.89 -44.00
N PRO A 331 43.26 17.50 -44.35
CA PRO A 331 41.87 17.22 -43.99
C PRO A 331 41.13 16.63 -45.23
N PRO A 332 40.24 17.26 -46.05
CA PRO A 332 39.42 18.49 -45.97
C PRO A 332 37.88 18.31 -46.09
N SER A 333 37.13 19.35 -45.67
CA SER A 333 35.83 19.85 -46.20
C SER A 333 34.68 18.89 -46.63
N GLY A 334 33.50 19.10 -46.03
CA GLY A 334 32.22 18.66 -46.63
C GLY A 334 31.00 18.85 -45.72
N ALA A 335 30.18 19.86 -46.01
CA ALA A 335 28.77 19.98 -45.60
C ALA A 335 27.95 20.22 -46.89
N PRO A 336 26.60 20.22 -46.92
CA PRO A 336 25.58 19.92 -45.89
C PRO A 336 24.59 18.84 -46.48
N PRO A 337 23.24 18.85 -46.34
CA PRO A 337 22.32 19.43 -45.33
C PRO A 337 21.25 18.43 -44.78
N ALA A 338 20.37 18.97 -43.93
CA ALA A 338 19.04 18.48 -43.51
C ALA A 338 19.02 17.35 -42.46
#